data_AF-A0A5C6BXT9-F1
#
_entry.id   AF-A0A5C6BXT9-F1
#
_cell.length_a   1.000
_cell.length_b   1.000
_cell.length_c   1.000
_cell.angle_alpha   90.00
_cell.angle_beta   90.00
_cell.angle_gamma   90.00
#
_symmetry.space_group_name_H-M   'P 1'
#
loop_
_entity.id
_entity.type
_entity.pdbx_description
1 polymer ?
#
loop_
_entity_poly.entity_id
_entity_poly.type
_entity_poly.pdbx_seq_one_letter_code
_entity_poly.pdbx_strand_id
1 'polypeptide(L)' 'MGQPMIHGATDEIGFHAMENCDYETEIHATNMHQLGLDTRRLEIPGRKRLEIDHGPPIFDIIA' A
#
# COMPACT_ATOMS: atom_id res chain seq x y z
N MET A 1 4.55 18.56 16.00
CA MET A 1 4.93 18.25 14.61
C MET A 1 5.56 16.87 14.64
N GLY A 2 4.90 15.85 14.08
CA GLY A 2 5.40 14.48 14.12
C GLY A 2 6.66 14.33 13.25
N GLN A 3 7.63 13.55 13.70
CA GLN A 3 8.78 13.21 12.87
C GLN A 3 8.32 12.33 11.70
N PRO A 4 8.87 12.50 10.49
CA PRO A 4 8.59 11.60 9.38
C PRO A 4 9.10 10.19 9.72
N MET A 5 8.27 9.17 9.47
CA MET A 5 8.64 7.76 9.56
C MET A 5 9.22 7.33 8.22
N ILE A 6 10.34 6.60 8.25
CA ILE A 6 10.94 5.96 7.07
C ILE A 6 10.63 4.47 7.16
N HIS A 7 10.15 3.89 6.05
CA HIS A 7 9.89 2.47 5.91
C HIS A 7 10.73 1.90 4.78
N GLY A 8 11.59 0.94 5.10
CA GLY A 8 12.52 0.34 4.15
C GLY A 8 13.75 1.19 3.83
N ALA A 9 14.45 0.75 2.78
CA ALA A 9 15.69 1.37 2.30
C ALA A 9 15.83 1.16 0.78
N THR A 10 16.57 2.05 0.14
CA THR A 10 16.88 2.00 -1.30
C THR A 10 18.36 1.71 -1.54
N ASP A 11 18.72 1.41 -2.78
CA ASP A 11 20.12 1.33 -3.23
C ASP A 11 20.89 2.66 -3.02
N GLU A 12 22.20 2.62 -3.24
CA GLU A 12 23.13 3.74 -2.98
C GLU A 12 22.77 5.05 -3.71
N ILE A 13 21.99 4.96 -4.80
CA ILE A 13 21.55 6.13 -5.58
C ILE A 13 20.08 6.49 -5.35
N GLY A 14 19.36 5.71 -4.55
CA GLY A 14 17.96 5.97 -4.19
C GLY A 14 16.93 5.46 -5.18
N PHE A 15 17.25 4.48 -6.03
CA PHE A 15 16.37 4.05 -7.12
C PHE A 15 15.61 2.75 -6.83
N HIS A 16 16.29 1.65 -6.53
CA HIS A 16 15.62 0.38 -6.22
C HIS A 16 15.42 0.18 -4.72
N ALA A 17 14.26 -0.34 -4.31
CA ALA A 17 14.05 -0.80 -2.94
C ALA A 17 14.91 -2.03 -2.65
N MET A 18 15.66 -1.99 -1.55
CA MET A 18 16.46 -3.11 -1.04
C MET A 18 15.81 -3.79 0.17
N GLU A 19 15.03 -3.03 0.95
CA GLU A 19 14.31 -3.50 2.13
C GLU A 19 12.86 -3.02 2.05
N ASN A 20 11.94 -3.85 2.57
CA ASN A 20 10.49 -3.58 2.56
C ASN A 20 9.98 -3.11 1.18
N CYS A 21 10.28 -3.91 0.16
CA CYS A 21 9.87 -3.66 -1.22
C CYS A 21 8.37 -3.96 -1.39
N ASP A 22 7.54 -3.12 -0.80
CA ASP A 22 6.10 -3.21 -0.90
C ASP A 22 5.62 -2.75 -2.28
N TYR A 23 4.52 -3.32 -2.75
CA TYR A 23 3.93 -3.00 -4.04
C TYR A 23 2.85 -1.92 -3.93
N GLU A 24 2.57 -1.24 -5.04
CA GLU A 24 1.51 -0.21 -5.12
C GLU A 24 0.14 -0.74 -4.67
N THR A 25 -0.14 -2.02 -4.90
CA THR A 25 -1.38 -2.68 -4.46
C THR A 25 -1.51 -2.73 -2.93
N GLU A 26 -0.39 -2.87 -2.22
CA GLU A 26 -0.32 -2.91 -0.76
C GLU A 26 -0.46 -1.50 -0.17
N ILE A 27 0.13 -0.50 -0.82
CA ILE A 27 -0.07 0.92 -0.46
C ILE A 27 -1.55 1.30 -0.58
N HIS A 28 -2.21 0.92 -1.68
CA HIS A 28 -3.64 1.14 -1.85
C HIS A 28 -4.46 0.43 -0.77
N ALA A 29 -4.14 -0.83 -0.45
CA ALA A 29 -4.82 -1.58 0.61
C ALA A 29 -4.62 -0.94 2.00
N THR A 30 -3.44 -0.42 2.29
CA THR A 30 -3.11 0.29 3.53
C THR A 30 -3.98 1.53 3.71
N ASN A 31 -4.11 2.35 2.65
CA ASN A 31 -4.98 3.52 2.66
C ASN A 31 -6.44 3.14 2.89
N MET A 32 -6.93 2.11 2.20
CA MET A 32 -8.33 1.66 2.36
C MET A 32 -8.60 1.11 3.76
N HIS A 33 -7.63 0.38 4.34
CA HIS A 33 -7.70 -0.11 5.70
C HIS A 33 -7.85 1.04 6.71
N GLN A 34 -6.98 2.06 6.63
CA GLN A 34 -7.04 3.22 7.52
C GLN A 34 -8.35 4.02 7.40
N LEU A 35 -8.97 4.00 6.22
CA LEU A 35 -10.27 4.64 5.99
C LEU A 35 -11.46 3.74 6.37
N GLY A 36 -11.22 2.49 6.80
CA GLY A 36 -12.27 1.52 7.10
C GLY A 36 -13.07 1.07 5.87
N LEU A 37 -12.47 1.14 4.68
CA LEU A 37 -13.11 0.84 3.40
C LEU A 37 -12.76 -0.57 2.91
N ASP A 38 -13.79 -1.28 2.43
CA ASP A 38 -13.61 -2.54 1.70
C ASP A 38 -13.75 -2.30 0.19
N THR A 39 -12.61 -2.36 -0.51
CA THR A 39 -12.52 -2.19 -1.96
C THR A 39 -13.45 -3.10 -2.77
N ARG A 40 -13.78 -4.30 -2.30
CA ARG A 40 -14.69 -5.22 -3.01
C ARG A 40 -16.13 -4.74 -3.00
N ARG A 41 -16.50 -3.92 -2.00
CA ARG A 41 -17.82 -3.29 -1.90
C ARG A 41 -17.92 -1.99 -2.70
N LEU A 42 -16.81 -1.51 -3.26
CA LEU A 42 -16.70 -0.29 -4.05
C LEU A 42 -16.58 -0.58 -5.56
N GLU A 43 -16.74 -1.83 -5.98
CA GLU A 43 -16.67 -2.21 -7.38
C GLU A 43 -17.79 -1.58 -8.22
N ILE A 44 -17.44 -1.06 -9.38
CA ILE A 44 -18.38 -0.53 -10.37
C ILE A 44 -18.62 -1.61 -11.44
N PRO A 45 -19.87 -1.89 -11.84
CA PRO A 45 -20.16 -2.86 -12.90
C PRO A 45 -19.37 -2.58 -14.18
N GLY A 46 -18.71 -3.62 -14.71
CA GLY A 46 -17.85 -3.51 -15.91
C GLY A 46 -16.47 -2.88 -15.67
N ARG A 47 -16.12 -2.51 -14.44
CA ARG A 47 -14.81 -1.94 -14.04
C ARG A 47 -14.25 -2.62 -12.81
N LYS A 48 -14.39 -3.95 -12.76
CA LYS A 48 -13.84 -4.75 -11.66
C LYS A 48 -12.31 -4.73 -11.72
N ARG A 49 -11.65 -4.54 -10.57
CA ARG A 49 -10.19 -4.67 -10.44
C ARG A 49 -9.78 -6.13 -10.54
N LEU A 50 -8.55 -6.41 -10.93
CA LEU A 50 -8.04 -7.78 -10.91
C LEU A 50 -7.86 -8.23 -9.45
N GLU A 51 -7.98 -9.52 -9.17
CA GLU A 51 -7.79 -10.02 -7.80
C GLU A 51 -6.39 -9.69 -7.25
N ILE A 52 -5.37 -9.63 -8.12
CA ILE A 52 -4.01 -9.22 -7.76
C ILE A 52 -3.92 -7.76 -7.30
N ASP A 53 -4.88 -6.92 -7.66
CA ASP A 53 -4.90 -5.53 -7.26
C ASP A 53 -5.37 -5.33 -5.81
N HIS A 54 -5.90 -6.39 -5.17
CA HIS A 54 -6.33 -6.41 -3.77
C HIS A 54 -5.22 -6.95 -2.87
N GLY A 55 -4.05 -6.30 -2.88
CA GLY A 55 -2.93 -6.61 -2.00
C GLY A 55 -3.29 -6.50 -0.51
N PRO A 56 -2.45 -7.04 0.40
CA PRO A 56 -2.61 -6.86 1.84
C PRO A 56 -2.20 -5.43 2.29
N PRO A 57 -2.77 -4.90 3.38
CA PRO A 57 -2.24 -3.70 4.03
C PRO A 57 -0.82 -3.89 4.58
N ILE A 58 -0.01 -2.84 4.52
CA ILE A 58 1.32 -2.74 5.12
C ILE A 58 1.13 -2.31 6.57
N PHE A 59 1.08 -3.29 7.49
CA PHE A 59 0.79 -3.02 8.90
C PHE A 59 1.91 -2.25 9.61
N ASP A 60 3.14 -2.34 9.13
CA ASP A 60 4.31 -1.70 9.75
C ASP A 60 4.28 -0.16 9.72
N ILE A 61 3.49 0.43 8.82
CA ILE A 61 3.42 1.90 8.62
C ILE A 61 2.08 2.52 9.05
N ILE A 62 1.21 1.73 9.68
CA ILE A 62 -0.06 2.22 10.21
C ILE A 62 0.17 2.99 11.52
N ALA A 63 -0.48 4.15 11.66
CA ALA A 63 -0.37 5.05 12.81
C ALA A 63 -1.57 4.95 13.77
#